data_AF-A0A2G9V5K1-F1
#
_entry.id   AF-A0A2G9V5K1-F1
#
_cell.length_a   1.000
_cell.length_b   1.000
_cell.length_c   1.000
_cell.angle_alpha   90.00
_cell.angle_beta   90.00
_cell.angle_gamma   90.00
#
_symmetry.space_group_name_H-M   'P 1'
#
loop_
_entity.id
_entity.type
_entity.pdbx_description
1 polymer ?
#
loop_
_entity_poly.entity_id
_entity_poly.type
_entity_poly.pdbx_seq_one_letter_code
_entity_poly.pdbx_strand_id
1 'polypeptide(L)'
;MGSSAGAKQAPPPPDAPKGDADTPAAEAPTVDSRLPYPNFRELFTLKNYWKTIRRTEKESGKILLAKYLNQNPENASLYAKLKSIDAATVDPSCSNPGFEAVAGNYLKVFDDIISTVEERPGDVQQACDRLMAVGKMHRTKVSGMQNSAFQNMEEPFLNMVKEALQDRFNEKAEGLFRKFFQFCLKYLLEGFNG
;
A
#
# COMPACT_ATOMS: atom_id res chain seq x y z
N MET A 1 -37.41 44.41 68.69
CA MET A 1 -35.96 44.14 68.71
C MET A 1 -35.77 42.68 69.10
N GLY A 2 -34.90 41.95 68.40
CA GLY A 2 -34.43 40.64 68.86
C GLY A 2 -34.92 39.44 68.04
N SER A 3 -34.28 39.22 66.90
CA SER A 3 -34.39 38.03 66.05
C SER A 3 -33.96 36.76 66.79
N SER A 4 -34.66 35.65 66.56
CA SER A 4 -34.12 34.29 66.78
C SER A 4 -34.21 33.53 65.46
N ALA A 5 -33.06 33.33 64.83
CA ALA A 5 -32.90 32.57 63.61
C ALA A 5 -32.84 31.07 63.96
N GLY A 6 -33.84 30.32 63.51
CA GLY A 6 -33.81 28.86 63.50
C GLY A 6 -32.96 28.36 62.33
N ALA A 7 -31.88 27.65 62.62
CA ALA A 7 -31.07 26.96 61.63
C ALA A 7 -31.84 25.74 61.09
N LYS A 8 -32.14 25.73 59.79
CA LYS A 8 -32.53 24.52 59.06
C LYS A 8 -31.29 23.93 58.39
N GLN A 9 -30.90 22.71 58.79
CA GLN A 9 -29.91 21.90 58.09
C GLN A 9 -30.41 21.55 56.68
N ALA A 10 -29.57 21.78 55.67
CA ALA A 10 -29.77 21.27 54.32
C ALA A 10 -29.37 19.79 54.23
N PRO A 11 -30.02 18.97 53.38
CA PRO A 11 -29.62 17.58 53.18
C PRO A 11 -28.30 17.51 52.40
N PRO A 12 -27.51 16.43 52.56
CA PRO A 12 -26.26 16.27 51.82
C PRO A 12 -26.52 16.10 50.32
N PRO A 13 -25.58 16.51 49.45
CA PRO A 13 -25.70 16.31 48.01
C PRO A 13 -25.63 14.81 47.67
N PRO A 14 -26.31 14.37 46.59
CA PRO A 14 -26.23 12.99 46.14
C PRO A 14 -24.81 12.68 45.66
N ASP A 15 -24.30 11.51 46.03
CA ASP A 15 -22.99 11.00 45.61
C ASP A 15 -22.85 11.05 44.09
N ALA A 16 -21.79 11.69 43.63
CA ALA A 16 -21.38 11.63 42.24
C ALA A 16 -21.09 10.17 41.87
N PRO A 17 -21.58 9.66 40.73
CA PRO A 17 -21.24 8.31 40.30
C PRO A 17 -19.74 8.25 40.04
N LYS A 18 -19.03 7.47 40.87
CA LYS A 18 -17.67 7.01 40.61
C LYS A 18 -17.69 6.33 39.24
N GLY A 19 -16.89 6.88 38.32
CA GLY A 19 -16.63 6.24 37.04
C GLY A 19 -15.91 4.93 37.28
N ASP A 20 -16.62 3.82 37.06
CA ASP A 20 -15.98 2.54 36.84
C ASP A 20 -15.54 2.48 35.38
N ALA A 21 -14.22 2.60 35.22
CA ALA A 21 -13.49 2.21 34.05
C ALA A 21 -13.58 0.69 33.89
N ASP A 22 -14.18 0.23 32.80
CA ASP A 22 -13.66 -0.90 32.02
C ASP A 22 -14.44 -0.98 30.70
N THR A 23 -14.14 -0.05 29.80
CA THR A 23 -14.34 -0.34 28.38
C THR A 23 -13.17 -1.25 27.99
N PRO A 24 -13.39 -2.51 27.58
CA PRO A 24 -12.28 -3.35 27.12
C PRO A 24 -11.56 -2.60 26.02
N ALA A 25 -10.26 -2.39 26.17
CA ALA A 25 -9.44 -1.91 25.08
C ALA A 25 -9.66 -2.89 23.92
N ALA A 26 -10.30 -2.43 22.84
CA ALA A 26 -10.56 -3.26 21.67
C ALA A 26 -9.26 -3.97 21.29
N GLU A 27 -9.27 -5.31 21.29
CA GLU A 27 -8.09 -6.09 20.96
C GLU A 27 -7.56 -5.61 19.61
N ALA A 28 -6.25 -5.33 19.56
CA ALA A 28 -5.64 -4.86 18.32
C ALA A 28 -5.90 -5.91 17.23
N PRO A 29 -6.32 -5.49 16.01
CA PRO A 29 -6.58 -6.44 14.94
C PRO A 29 -5.38 -7.36 14.72
N THR A 30 -5.63 -8.66 14.65
CA THR A 30 -4.60 -9.64 14.35
C THR A 30 -4.03 -9.38 12.96
N VAL A 31 -2.71 -9.52 12.83
CA VAL A 31 -1.98 -9.37 11.57
C VAL A 31 -1.43 -10.74 11.22
N ASP A 32 -1.69 -11.18 9.98
CA ASP A 32 -1.18 -12.43 9.45
C ASP A 32 0.35 -12.44 9.50
N SER A 33 0.93 -13.52 10.04
CA SER A 33 2.39 -13.70 10.16
C SER A 33 3.15 -13.61 8.83
N ARG A 34 2.47 -13.76 7.69
CA ARG A 34 3.05 -13.63 6.35
C ARG A 34 3.28 -12.17 5.94
N LEU A 35 2.60 -11.22 6.58
CA LEU A 35 2.82 -9.80 6.32
C LEU A 35 4.16 -9.37 6.90
N PRO A 36 4.85 -8.41 6.25
CA PRO A 36 6.16 -7.94 6.69
C PRO A 36 6.07 -6.94 7.85
N TYR A 37 4.89 -6.79 8.46
CA TYR A 37 4.61 -5.78 9.49
C TYR A 37 4.46 -6.45 10.86
N PRO A 38 5.18 -5.98 11.89
CA PRO A 38 5.15 -6.57 13.22
C PRO A 38 3.82 -6.32 13.95
N ASN A 39 3.04 -5.33 13.52
CA ASN A 39 1.78 -4.96 14.14
C ASN A 39 0.86 -4.19 13.17
N PHE A 40 -0.41 -4.10 13.53
CA PHE A 40 -1.44 -3.42 12.73
C PHE A 40 -1.15 -1.92 12.53
N ARG A 41 -0.42 -1.28 13.46
CA ARG A 41 -0.10 0.16 13.38
C ARG A 41 0.81 0.47 12.19
N GLU A 42 1.78 -0.39 11.88
CA GLU A 42 2.62 -0.22 10.68
C GLU A 42 1.79 -0.37 9.40
N LEU A 43 0.94 -1.40 9.32
CA LEU A 43 0.04 -1.60 8.18
C LEU A 43 -0.91 -0.40 7.99
N PHE A 44 -1.52 0.09 9.08
CA PHE A 44 -2.37 1.27 9.05
C PHE A 44 -1.61 2.52 8.58
N THR A 45 -0.35 2.67 8.98
CA THR A 45 0.50 3.79 8.54
C THR A 45 0.79 3.70 7.04
N LEU A 46 1.19 2.52 6.53
CA LEU A 46 1.39 2.28 5.09
C LEU A 46 0.14 2.68 4.30
N LYS A 47 -1.04 2.22 4.74
CA LYS A 47 -2.32 2.51 4.09
C LYS A 47 -2.60 4.02 4.01
N ASN A 48 -2.31 4.76 5.08
CA ASN A 48 -2.49 6.22 5.07
C ASN A 48 -1.55 6.93 4.09
N TYR A 49 -0.33 6.41 3.89
CA TYR A 49 0.51 6.89 2.80
C TYR A 49 -0.06 6.52 1.43
N TRP A 50 -0.51 5.28 1.25
CA TRP A 50 -1.07 4.79 -0.02
C TRP A 50 -2.31 5.58 -0.48
N LYS A 51 -3.12 6.11 0.44
CA LYS A 51 -4.24 7.01 0.10
C LYS A 51 -3.81 8.21 -0.75
N THR A 52 -2.58 8.71 -0.60
CA THR A 52 -2.08 9.80 -1.47
C THR A 52 -1.78 9.30 -2.87
N ILE A 53 -1.16 8.12 -3.00
CA ILE A 53 -0.89 7.48 -4.30
C ILE A 53 -2.21 7.19 -5.04
N ARG A 54 -3.25 6.71 -4.34
CA ARG A 54 -4.58 6.51 -4.93
C ARG A 54 -5.20 7.80 -5.49
N ARG A 55 -4.95 8.96 -4.87
CA ARG A 55 -5.46 10.26 -5.37
C ARG A 55 -4.79 10.68 -6.68
N THR A 56 -3.59 10.18 -6.95
CA THR A 56 -2.81 10.48 -8.15
C THR A 56 -2.57 9.23 -9.00
N GLU A 57 -3.47 8.24 -8.95
CA GLU A 57 -3.24 6.89 -9.46
C GLU A 57 -2.73 6.84 -10.90
N LYS A 58 -3.29 7.67 -11.80
CA LYS A 58 -2.87 7.70 -13.20
C LYS A 58 -1.44 8.19 -13.36
N GLU A 59 -1.10 9.27 -12.67
CA GLU A 59 0.26 9.82 -12.70
C GLU A 59 1.25 8.87 -12.01
N SER A 60 0.88 8.30 -10.86
CA SER A 60 1.70 7.33 -10.13
C SER A 60 2.01 6.09 -10.98
N GLY A 61 1.02 5.53 -11.69
CA GLY A 61 1.24 4.40 -12.59
C GLY A 61 2.21 4.74 -13.72
N LYS A 62 2.08 5.94 -14.31
CA LYS A 62 2.95 6.40 -15.38
C LYS A 62 4.38 6.65 -14.89
N ILE A 63 4.57 7.24 -13.69
CA ILE A 63 5.88 7.42 -13.06
C ILE A 63 6.56 6.07 -12.84
N LEU A 64 5.84 5.10 -12.27
CA LEU A 64 6.34 3.75 -12.06
C LEU A 64 6.82 3.11 -13.37
N LEU A 65 5.96 3.08 -14.39
CA LEU A 65 6.29 2.42 -15.64
C LEU A 65 7.41 3.13 -16.40
N ALA A 66 7.36 4.48 -16.49
CA ALA A 66 8.40 5.25 -17.15
C ALA A 66 9.77 5.01 -16.50
N LYS A 67 9.84 5.07 -15.16
CA LYS A 67 11.10 4.84 -14.44
C LYS A 67 11.64 3.44 -14.65
N TYR A 68 10.76 2.43 -14.63
CA TYR A 68 11.13 1.03 -14.87
C TYR A 68 11.69 0.82 -16.28
N LEU A 69 11.03 1.36 -17.30
CA LEU A 69 11.46 1.23 -18.69
C LEU A 69 12.77 1.99 -18.94
N ASN A 70 12.94 3.20 -18.41
CA ASN A 70 14.17 3.96 -18.60
C ASN A 70 15.39 3.26 -17.97
N GLN A 71 15.18 2.45 -16.92
CA GLN A 71 16.23 1.65 -16.29
C GLN A 71 16.45 0.29 -16.97
N ASN A 72 15.45 -0.22 -17.70
CA ASN A 72 15.43 -1.54 -18.32
C ASN A 72 14.73 -1.48 -19.69
N PRO A 73 15.27 -0.70 -20.66
CA PRO A 73 14.57 -0.40 -21.90
C PRO A 73 14.27 -1.65 -22.74
N GLU A 74 15.07 -2.70 -22.59
CA GLU A 74 14.85 -4.01 -23.21
C GLU A 74 13.49 -4.63 -22.83
N ASN A 75 12.98 -4.33 -21.63
CA ASN A 75 11.71 -4.88 -21.14
C ASN A 75 10.49 -4.31 -21.87
N ALA A 76 10.62 -3.19 -22.60
CA ALA A 76 9.53 -2.69 -23.43
C ALA A 76 9.11 -3.69 -24.52
N SER A 77 10.08 -4.45 -25.04
CA SER A 77 9.85 -5.46 -26.08
C SER A 77 8.93 -6.61 -25.61
N LEU A 78 8.84 -6.82 -24.30
CA LEU A 78 7.96 -7.81 -23.68
C LEU A 78 6.47 -7.45 -23.82
N TYR A 79 6.16 -6.18 -24.05
CA TYR A 79 4.80 -5.66 -24.12
C TYR A 79 4.48 -5.16 -25.51
N ALA A 80 3.62 -5.89 -26.23
CA ALA A 80 3.22 -5.51 -27.60
C ALA A 80 2.61 -4.09 -27.69
N LYS A 81 1.98 -3.61 -26.61
CA LYS A 81 1.41 -2.26 -26.50
C LYS A 81 2.45 -1.14 -26.43
N LEU A 82 3.71 -1.46 -26.12
CA LEU A 82 4.79 -0.49 -25.95
C LEU A 82 5.70 -0.38 -27.18
N LYS A 83 5.36 -1.03 -28.30
CA LYS A 83 6.19 -1.03 -29.52
C LYS A 83 6.40 0.36 -30.14
N SER A 84 5.54 1.33 -29.81
CA SER A 84 5.57 2.68 -30.40
C SER A 84 6.10 3.75 -29.43
N ILE A 85 6.70 3.37 -28.32
CA ILE A 85 7.33 4.31 -27.37
C ILE A 85 8.84 4.11 -27.36
N ASP A 86 9.58 5.19 -27.11
CA ASP A 86 11.00 5.09 -26.78
C ASP A 86 11.14 4.79 -25.29
N ALA A 87 11.43 3.53 -24.96
CA ALA A 87 11.52 3.04 -23.60
C ALA A 87 12.68 3.65 -22.79
N ALA A 88 13.71 4.18 -23.43
CA ALA A 88 14.85 4.77 -22.74
C ALA A 88 14.58 6.20 -22.26
N THR A 89 13.59 6.87 -22.86
CA THR A 89 13.32 8.31 -22.65
C THR A 89 11.87 8.61 -22.29
N VAL A 90 10.98 7.61 -22.25
CA VAL A 90 9.57 7.79 -21.91
C VAL A 90 9.43 8.43 -20.52
N ASP A 91 8.48 9.35 -20.40
CA ASP A 91 8.22 10.08 -19.17
C ASP A 91 6.71 10.09 -18.85
N PRO A 92 6.31 10.53 -17.64
CA PRO A 92 4.90 10.50 -17.20
C PRO A 92 3.93 11.36 -18.01
N SER A 93 4.41 12.28 -18.85
CA SER A 93 3.59 13.07 -19.78
C SER A 93 3.18 12.29 -21.04
N CYS A 94 3.73 11.07 -21.24
CA CYS A 94 3.38 10.22 -22.36
C CYS A 94 1.88 9.87 -22.38
N SER A 95 1.19 10.29 -23.44
CA SER A 95 -0.23 10.05 -23.68
C SER A 95 -0.50 8.85 -24.60
N ASN A 96 0.49 7.98 -24.80
CA ASN A 96 0.31 6.78 -25.60
C ASN A 96 -0.68 5.82 -24.90
N PRO A 97 -1.80 5.43 -25.54
CA PRO A 97 -2.82 4.59 -24.88
C PRO A 97 -2.31 3.22 -24.44
N GLY A 98 -1.31 2.68 -25.15
CA GLY A 98 -0.65 1.43 -24.80
C GLY A 98 0.16 1.57 -23.51
N PHE A 99 0.94 2.64 -23.41
CA PHE A 99 1.69 2.99 -22.20
C PHE A 99 0.77 3.21 -21.00
N GLU A 100 -0.26 4.06 -21.14
CA GLU A 100 -1.21 4.34 -20.07
C GLU A 100 -1.93 3.07 -19.58
N ALA A 101 -2.31 2.18 -20.50
CA ALA A 101 -2.95 0.92 -20.14
C ALA A 101 -2.01 -0.02 -19.37
N VAL A 102 -0.73 -0.12 -19.75
CA VAL A 102 0.24 -0.95 -19.02
C VAL A 102 0.53 -0.33 -17.65
N ALA A 103 0.73 0.98 -17.59
CA ALA A 103 0.98 1.74 -16.36
C ALA A 103 -0.15 1.55 -15.34
N GLY A 104 -1.40 1.70 -15.79
CA GLY A 104 -2.58 1.49 -14.95
C GLY A 104 -2.68 0.06 -14.42
N ASN A 105 -2.39 -0.95 -15.26
CA ASN A 105 -2.43 -2.35 -14.83
C ASN A 105 -1.40 -2.65 -13.73
N TYR A 106 -0.20 -2.10 -13.84
CA TYR A 106 0.86 -2.28 -12.85
C TYR A 106 0.45 -1.71 -11.49
N LEU A 107 0.00 -0.45 -11.47
CA LEU A 107 -0.42 0.17 -10.21
C LEU A 107 -1.65 -0.53 -9.62
N LYS A 108 -2.59 -0.96 -10.47
CA LYS A 108 -3.80 -1.68 -10.03
C LYS A 108 -3.47 -2.95 -9.26
N VAL A 109 -2.43 -3.70 -9.65
CA VAL A 109 -2.02 -4.89 -8.89
C VAL A 109 -1.67 -4.51 -7.45
N PHE A 110 -0.80 -3.51 -7.25
CA PHE A 110 -0.42 -3.06 -5.90
C PHE A 110 -1.60 -2.50 -5.12
N ASP A 111 -2.46 -1.71 -5.77
CA ASP A 111 -3.65 -1.13 -5.14
C ASP A 111 -4.60 -2.20 -4.62
N ASP A 112 -4.85 -3.22 -5.43
CA ASP A 112 -5.75 -4.29 -5.04
C ASP A 112 -5.14 -5.14 -3.92
N ILE A 113 -3.82 -5.39 -3.92
CA ILE A 113 -3.15 -6.12 -2.83
C ILE A 113 -3.24 -5.34 -1.51
N ILE A 114 -2.98 -4.04 -1.51
CA ILE A 114 -3.12 -3.20 -0.31
C ILE A 114 -4.58 -3.22 0.17
N SER A 115 -5.54 -3.13 -0.74
CA SER A 115 -6.97 -3.16 -0.41
C SER A 115 -7.39 -4.49 0.21
N THR A 116 -6.97 -5.62 -0.36
CA THR A 116 -7.26 -6.95 0.19
C THR A 116 -6.64 -7.14 1.58
N VAL A 117 -5.38 -6.73 1.77
CA VAL A 117 -4.71 -6.78 3.09
C VAL A 117 -5.39 -5.84 4.09
N GLU A 118 -5.91 -4.70 3.63
CA GLU A 118 -6.70 -3.77 4.44
C GLU A 118 -7.98 -4.39 4.96
N GLU A 119 -8.73 -5.08 4.10
CA GLU A 119 -10.01 -5.69 4.43
C GLU A 119 -9.86 -6.87 5.38
N ARG A 120 -8.77 -7.65 5.25
CA ARG A 120 -8.51 -8.85 6.05
C ARG A 120 -7.04 -8.93 6.49
N PRO A 121 -6.60 -8.10 7.46
CA PRO A 121 -5.21 -8.09 7.91
C PRO A 121 -4.77 -9.40 8.56
N GLY A 122 -5.70 -10.20 9.11
CA GLY A 122 -5.42 -11.50 9.75
C GLY A 122 -5.44 -12.71 8.81
N ASP A 123 -5.85 -12.53 7.55
CA ASP A 123 -5.81 -13.59 6.53
C ASP A 123 -5.51 -12.98 5.15
N VAL A 124 -4.25 -13.11 4.75
CA VAL A 124 -3.76 -12.55 3.48
C VAL A 124 -3.72 -13.56 2.34
N GLN A 125 -4.37 -14.73 2.49
CA GLN A 125 -4.32 -15.78 1.48
C GLN A 125 -4.77 -15.28 0.10
N GLN A 126 -5.87 -14.51 0.05
CA GLN A 126 -6.38 -13.96 -1.21
C GLN A 126 -5.37 -13.02 -1.89
N ALA A 127 -4.61 -12.23 -1.12
CA ALA A 127 -3.56 -11.37 -1.64
C ALA A 127 -2.39 -12.20 -2.20
N CYS A 128 -1.97 -13.24 -1.46
CA CYS A 128 -0.92 -14.17 -1.90
C CYS A 128 -1.32 -14.90 -3.20
N ASP A 129 -2.53 -15.47 -3.26
CA ASP A 129 -3.04 -16.18 -4.43
C ASP A 129 -3.06 -15.28 -5.66
N ARG A 130 -3.46 -14.03 -5.48
CA ARG A 130 -3.47 -13.04 -6.54
C ARG A 130 -2.08 -12.73 -7.06
N LEU A 131 -1.11 -12.50 -6.18
CA LEU A 131 0.29 -12.26 -6.57
C LEU A 131 0.87 -13.48 -7.31
N MET A 132 0.63 -14.69 -6.81
CA MET A 132 1.05 -15.92 -7.48
C MET A 132 0.42 -16.06 -8.87
N ALA A 133 -0.88 -15.75 -9.00
CA ALA A 133 -1.56 -15.77 -10.29
C ALA A 133 -0.97 -14.75 -11.29
N VAL A 134 -0.59 -13.56 -10.82
CA VAL A 134 0.10 -12.56 -11.65
C VAL A 134 1.48 -13.06 -12.08
N GLY A 135 2.26 -13.67 -11.18
CA GLY A 135 3.55 -14.29 -11.51
C GLY A 135 3.41 -15.38 -12.58
N LYS A 136 2.48 -16.31 -12.38
CA LYS A 136 2.17 -17.39 -13.35
C LYS A 136 1.72 -16.84 -14.70
N MET A 137 0.93 -15.76 -14.70
CA MET A 137 0.50 -15.10 -15.93
C MET A 137 1.69 -14.56 -16.72
N HIS A 138 2.65 -13.90 -16.07
CA HIS A 138 3.86 -13.43 -16.73
C HIS A 138 4.70 -14.58 -17.30
N ARG A 139 4.89 -15.66 -16.53
CA ARG A 139 5.61 -16.86 -17.00
C ARG A 139 5.00 -17.43 -18.28
N THR A 140 3.68 -17.46 -18.36
CA THR A 140 2.94 -18.10 -19.46
C THR A 140 2.69 -17.21 -20.67
N LYS A 141 2.57 -15.89 -20.46
CA LYS A 141 2.16 -14.94 -21.51
C LYS A 141 3.27 -13.99 -21.97
N VAL A 142 4.34 -13.83 -21.19
CA VAL A 142 5.41 -12.88 -21.45
C VAL A 142 6.70 -13.64 -21.75
N SER A 143 6.80 -14.11 -23.00
CA SER A 143 7.94 -14.89 -23.47
C SER A 143 9.25 -14.12 -23.30
N GLY A 144 10.26 -14.77 -22.70
CA GLY A 144 11.60 -14.21 -22.51
C GLY A 144 11.80 -13.40 -21.23
N MET A 145 10.74 -13.14 -20.45
CA MET A 145 10.86 -12.46 -19.17
C MET A 145 11.71 -13.28 -18.18
N GLN A 146 12.57 -12.60 -17.43
CA GLN A 146 13.41 -13.19 -16.39
C GLN A 146 12.90 -12.80 -14.99
N ASN A 147 13.26 -13.58 -13.98
CA ASN A 147 12.94 -13.27 -12.57
C ASN A 147 13.42 -11.88 -12.14
N SER A 148 14.60 -11.47 -12.62
CA SER A 148 15.18 -10.16 -12.35
C SER A 148 14.28 -9.00 -12.81
N ALA A 149 13.43 -9.21 -13.81
CA ALA A 149 12.52 -8.17 -14.29
C ALA A 149 11.50 -7.74 -13.22
N PHE A 150 11.12 -8.62 -12.29
CA PHE A 150 10.30 -8.25 -11.12
C PHE A 150 11.12 -7.50 -10.07
N GLN A 151 12.35 -7.94 -9.82
CA GLN A 151 13.24 -7.33 -8.82
C GLN A 151 13.60 -5.90 -9.20
N ASN A 152 13.88 -5.67 -10.49
CA ASN A 152 14.22 -4.36 -11.05
C ASN A 152 13.08 -3.32 -10.94
N MET A 153 11.88 -3.73 -10.52
CA MET A 153 10.75 -2.83 -10.29
C MET A 153 10.74 -2.19 -8.89
N GLU A 154 11.56 -2.66 -7.94
CA GLU A 154 11.60 -2.13 -6.58
C GLU A 154 11.94 -0.63 -6.54
N GLU A 155 13.03 -0.24 -7.19
CA GLU A 155 13.48 1.15 -7.21
C GLU A 155 12.52 2.08 -7.97
N PRO A 156 11.98 1.72 -9.15
CA PRO A 156 10.87 2.43 -9.77
C PRO A 156 9.64 2.59 -8.88
N PHE A 157 9.28 1.56 -8.12
CA PHE A 157 8.17 1.60 -7.16
C PHE A 157 8.43 2.59 -6.04
N LEU A 158 9.61 2.54 -5.40
CA LEU A 158 9.96 3.48 -4.34
C LEU A 158 10.11 4.92 -4.86
N ASN A 159 10.60 5.10 -6.08
CA ASN A 159 10.63 6.42 -6.72
C ASN A 159 9.22 6.97 -6.93
N MET A 160 8.28 6.16 -7.45
CA MET A 160 6.87 6.55 -7.56
C MET A 160 6.28 6.98 -6.22
N VAL A 161 6.54 6.21 -5.15
CA VAL A 161 6.08 6.56 -3.80
C VAL A 161 6.68 7.90 -3.35
N LYS A 162 7.98 8.13 -3.57
CA LYS A 162 8.66 9.38 -3.24
C LYS A 162 8.03 10.57 -3.95
N GLU A 163 7.81 10.46 -5.26
CA GLU A 163 7.18 11.52 -6.06
C GLU A 163 5.75 11.79 -5.60
N ALA A 164 4.96 10.75 -5.29
CA ALA A 164 3.58 10.90 -4.85
C ALA A 164 3.46 11.49 -3.43
N LEU A 165 4.39 11.17 -2.53
CA LEU A 165 4.36 11.63 -1.14
C LEU A 165 5.04 12.98 -0.92
N GLN A 166 5.96 13.38 -1.80
CA GLN A 166 6.72 14.63 -1.73
C GLN A 166 7.32 14.83 -0.32
N ASP A 167 7.00 15.94 0.35
CA ASP A 167 7.50 16.29 1.69
C ASP A 167 7.14 15.27 2.78
N ARG A 168 6.14 14.40 2.54
CA ARG A 168 5.76 13.34 3.48
C ARG A 168 6.60 12.07 3.33
N PHE A 169 7.42 11.97 2.28
CA PHE A 169 8.33 10.85 2.10
C PHE A 169 9.49 10.96 3.09
N ASN A 170 9.67 9.94 3.93
CA ASN A 170 10.71 9.86 4.93
C ASN A 170 11.16 8.40 5.12
N GLU A 171 12.17 8.17 5.95
CA GLU A 171 12.72 6.83 6.21
C GLU A 171 11.66 5.81 6.64
N LYS A 172 10.65 6.26 7.41
CA LYS A 172 9.54 5.39 7.82
C LYS A 172 8.66 5.02 6.63
N ALA A 173 8.29 5.99 5.78
CA ALA A 173 7.51 5.73 4.58
C ALA A 173 8.27 4.77 3.64
N GLU A 174 9.55 5.05 3.37
CA GLU A 174 10.40 4.20 2.54
C GLU A 174 10.47 2.78 3.09
N GLY A 175 10.77 2.61 4.39
CA GLY A 175 10.86 1.31 5.03
C GLY A 175 9.56 0.51 4.95
N LEU A 176 8.40 1.16 5.13
CA LEU A 176 7.09 0.50 5.01
C LEU A 176 6.80 0.04 3.58
N PHE A 177 7.12 0.87 2.59
CA PHE A 177 6.90 0.54 1.17
C PHE A 177 7.90 -0.48 0.64
N ARG A 178 9.14 -0.46 1.12
CA ARG A 178 10.13 -1.48 0.78
C ARG A 178 9.68 -2.85 1.29
N LYS A 179 9.26 -2.94 2.55
CA LYS A 179 8.62 -4.14 3.13
C LYS A 179 7.43 -4.61 2.30
N PHE A 180 6.53 -3.69 1.92
CA PHE A 180 5.37 -4.00 1.09
C PHE A 180 5.76 -4.61 -0.26
N PHE A 181 6.72 -3.98 -0.94
CA PHE A 181 7.20 -4.44 -2.24
C PHE A 181 7.83 -5.82 -2.12
N GLN A 182 8.67 -6.06 -1.11
CA GLN A 182 9.31 -7.37 -0.88
C GLN A 182 8.28 -8.48 -0.61
N PHE A 183 7.20 -8.17 0.13
CA PHE A 183 6.07 -9.09 0.28
C PHE A 183 5.43 -9.42 -1.07
N CYS A 184 5.17 -8.42 -1.92
CA CYS A 184 4.61 -8.64 -3.25
C CYS A 184 5.56 -9.47 -4.13
N LEU A 185 6.85 -9.11 -4.15
CA LEU A 185 7.89 -9.74 -4.93
C LEU A 185 8.02 -11.23 -4.60
N LYS A 186 7.99 -11.59 -3.30
CA LYS A 186 8.04 -12.99 -2.85
C LYS A 186 6.98 -13.83 -3.56
N TYR A 187 5.70 -13.46 -3.46
CA TYR A 187 4.62 -14.27 -4.02
C TYR A 187 4.51 -14.15 -5.54
N LEU A 188 4.94 -13.04 -6.15
CA LEU A 188 5.10 -12.93 -7.60
C LEU A 188 6.12 -13.96 -8.11
N LEU A 189 7.28 -14.06 -7.45
CA LEU A 189 8.34 -15.00 -7.81
C LEU A 189 7.94 -16.45 -7.52
N GLU A 190 7.21 -16.73 -6.43
CA GLU A 190 6.66 -18.06 -6.18
C GLU A 190 5.74 -18.50 -7.32
N GLY A 191 4.82 -17.63 -7.76
CA GLY A 191 3.93 -17.92 -8.88
C GLY A 191 4.63 -17.98 -10.24
N PHE A 192 5.72 -17.23 -10.43
CA PHE A 192 6.49 -17.26 -11.68
C PHE A 192 7.40 -18.50 -11.77
N ASN A 193 7.93 -18.97 -10.65
CA ASN A 193 8.85 -20.13 -10.59
C ASN A 193 8.12 -21.48 -10.44
N GLY A 194 6.91 -21.48 -9.87
CA GLY A 194 6.04 -22.65 -9.76
C GLY A 194 5.41 -23.04 -11.08
#